data_AF-A0AAQ1G8R2-F1
#
_entry.id   AF-A0AAQ1G8R2-F1
#
_cell.length_a   1.000
_cell.length_b   1.000
_cell.length_c   1.000
_cell.angle_alpha   90.00
_cell.angle_beta   90.00
_cell.angle_gamma   90.00
#
_symmetry.space_group_name_H-M   'P 1'
#
loop_
_entity.id
_entity.type
_entity.pdbx_description
1 polymer ?
#
loop_
_entity_poly.entity_id
_entity_poly.type
_entity_poly.pdbx_seq_one_letter_code
_entity_poly.pdbx_strand_id
1 'polypeptide(L)' 'MYTNTRFADLLKGLPRPVFDKQVRELDADKHCKGFKSWDQMIALIYAQIACASSLREIETGFNSQKIHHYHLGTRCIRR' A
#
# COMPACT_ATOMS: atom_id res chain seq x y z
N MET A 1 -11.27 -7.50 -17.85
CA MET A 1 -10.12 -8.42 -17.85
C MET A 1 -9.14 -7.91 -16.80
N TYR A 2 -8.88 -8.68 -15.74
CA TYR A 2 -7.94 -8.31 -14.69
C TYR A 2 -6.52 -8.61 -15.16
N THR A 3 -5.66 -7.59 -15.23
CA THR A 3 -4.25 -7.75 -15.52
C THR A 3 -3.47 -7.51 -14.24
N ASN A 4 -2.63 -8.49 -13.87
CA ASN A 4 -1.73 -8.37 -12.73
C ASN A 4 -0.70 -7.27 -13.05
N THR A 5 -0.54 -6.29 -12.17
CA THR A 5 0.48 -5.25 -12.37
C THR A 5 1.84 -5.78 -11.93
N ARG A 6 2.93 -5.29 -12.53
CA ARG A 6 4.29 -5.61 -12.05
C ARG A 6 4.46 -5.31 -10.56
N PHE A 7 3.79 -4.26 -10.08
CA PHE A 7 3.74 -3.92 -8.66
C PHE A 7 3.04 -4.99 -7.83
N ALA A 8 1.88 -5.48 -8.27
CA ALA A 8 1.18 -6.57 -7.60
C ALA A 8 1.99 -7.88 -7.59
N ASP A 9 2.74 -8.18 -8.66
CA ASP A 9 3.67 -9.32 -8.68
C ASP A 9 4.80 -9.17 -7.66
N LEU A 10 5.36 -7.96 -7.49
CA LEU A 10 6.35 -7.69 -6.44
C LEU A 10 5.78 -7.91 -5.04
N LEU A 11 4.53 -7.48 -4.80
CA LEU A 11 3.89 -7.66 -3.49
C LEU A 11 3.57 -9.13 -3.17
N LYS A 12 3.52 -10.04 -4.15
CA LYS A 12 3.34 -11.49 -3.88
C LYS A 12 4.47 -12.08 -3.03
N GLY A 13 5.67 -11.48 -3.08
CA GLY A 13 6.78 -11.87 -2.23
C GLY A 13 6.61 -11.48 -0.76
N LEU A 14 5.64 -10.63 -0.43
CA LEU A 14 5.40 -10.19 0.94
C LEU A 14 4.46 -11.15 1.67
N PRO A 15 4.86 -11.70 2.83
CA PRO A 15 4.03 -12.62 3.59
C PRO A 15 2.92 -11.85 4.32
N ARG A 16 1.83 -11.54 3.62
CA ARG A 16 0.69 -10.78 4.17
C ARG A 16 0.17 -11.32 5.51
N PRO A 17 -0.01 -12.64 5.70
CA PRO A 17 -0.49 -13.17 6.99
C PRO A 17 0.47 -12.91 8.15
N VAL A 18 1.78 -12.92 7.89
CA VAL A 18 2.82 -12.64 8.90
C VAL A 18 2.79 -11.16 9.28
N PHE A 19 2.68 -10.27 8.28
CA PHE A 19 2.53 -8.85 8.51
C PHE A 19 1.27 -8.52 9.31
N ASP A 20 0.11 -9.07 8.92
CA ASP A 20 -1.15 -8.83 9.62
C ASP A 20 -1.14 -9.42 11.04
N LYS A 21 -0.35 -10.48 11.29
CA LYS A 21 -0.11 -10.99 12.64
C LYS A 21 0.68 -9.96 13.48
N GLN A 22 1.77 -9.42 12.95
CA GLN A 22 2.58 -8.42 13.65
C GLN A 22 1.81 -7.12 13.92
N VAL A 23 1.03 -6.62 12.95
CA VAL A 23 0.17 -5.44 13.13
C VAL A 23 -0.81 -5.62 14.29
N ARG A 24 -1.35 -6.83 14.45
CA ARG A 24 -2.25 -7.16 15.56
C ARG A 24 -1.52 -7.29 16.89
N GLU A 25 -0.37 -7.97 16.92
CA GLU A 25 0.42 -8.14 18.15
C GLU A 25 0.94 -6.82 18.70
N LEU A 26 1.23 -5.87 17.82
CA LEU A 26 1.75 -4.53 18.17
C LEU A 26 0.65 -3.46 18.32
N ASP A 27 -0.62 -3.82 18.13
CA ASP A 27 -1.75 -2.86 18.10
C ASP A 27 -1.50 -1.67 17.13
N ALA A 28 -0.75 -1.88 16.04
CA ALA A 28 -0.24 -0.80 15.19
C ALA A 28 -1.39 0.00 14.50
N ASP A 29 -2.54 -0.64 14.28
CA ASP A 29 -3.73 0.00 13.69
C ASP A 29 -4.71 0.58 14.72
N LYS A 30 -4.43 0.51 16.03
CA LYS A 30 -5.38 0.87 17.11
C LYS A 30 -5.93 2.30 17.01
N HIS A 31 -5.12 3.24 16.54
CA HIS A 31 -5.50 4.64 16.39
C HIS A 31 -5.53 5.11 14.92
N CYS A 32 -5.47 4.18 13.96
CA CYS A 32 -5.46 4.55 12.55
C CYS A 32 -6.80 5.17 12.12
N LYS A 33 -6.75 6.31 11.44
CA LYS A 33 -7.94 7.03 10.93
C LYS A 33 -8.16 6.77 9.45
N GLY A 34 -8.27 5.51 9.08
CA GLY A 34 -8.50 5.13 7.68
C GLY A 34 -7.24 5.10 6.80
N PHE A 35 -6.06 5.13 7.40
CA PHE A 35 -4.79 4.79 6.74
C PHE A 35 -4.08 3.75 7.61
N LYS A 36 -4.25 2.47 7.26
CA LYS A 36 -3.77 1.33 8.05
C LYS A 36 -2.30 1.07 7.78
N SER A 37 -1.66 0.28 8.63
CA SER A 37 -0.27 -0.16 8.49
C SER A 37 0.00 -0.81 7.13
N TRP A 38 -0.97 -1.54 6.58
CA TRP A 38 -0.86 -2.10 5.22
C TRP A 38 -0.90 -1.03 4.13
N ASP A 39 -1.79 -0.05 4.26
CA ASP A 39 -1.88 1.08 3.32
C ASP A 39 -0.55 1.86 3.33
N GLN A 40 0.02 2.09 4.52
CA GLN A 40 1.30 2.74 4.71
C GLN A 40 2.47 1.95 4.12
N MET A 41 2.54 0.64 4.36
CA MET A 41 3.58 -0.23 3.79
C MET A 41 3.59 -0.14 2.26
N ILE A 42 2.42 -0.30 1.63
CA ILE A 42 2.30 -0.23 0.17
C ILE A 42 2.72 1.15 -0.35
N ALA A 43 2.30 2.22 0.32
CA ALA A 43 2.67 3.59 -0.08
C ALA A 43 4.18 3.80 -0.05
N LEU A 44 4.87 3.27 0.98
CA LEU A 44 6.33 3.37 1.10
C LEU A 44 7.05 2.55 0.04
N ILE A 45 6.60 1.32 -0.25
CA ILE A 45 7.18 0.48 -1.31
C ILE A 45 7.00 1.16 -2.67
N TYR A 46 5.81 1.71 -2.94
CA TYR A 46 5.55 2.49 -4.15
C TYR A 46 6.50 3.68 -4.25
N ALA A 47 6.69 4.45 -3.17
CA ALA A 47 7.56 5.61 -3.14
C ALA A 47 9.02 5.26 -3.52
N GLN A 48 9.54 4.14 -3.00
CA GLN A 48 10.89 3.68 -3.32
C GLN A 48 11.04 3.30 -4.79
N ILE A 49 10.07 2.55 -5.35
CA ILE A 49 10.12 2.09 -6.74
C ILE A 49 9.91 3.26 -7.72
N ALA A 50 9.03 4.20 -7.36
CA ALA A 50 8.75 5.39 -8.16
C ALA A 50 9.82 6.48 -8.00
N CYS A 51 10.82 6.28 -7.13
CA CYS A 51 11.79 7.30 -6.73
C CYS A 51 11.10 8.63 -6.36
N ALA A 52 9.95 8.55 -5.68
CA ALA A 52 9.12 9.71 -5.38
C ALA A 52 9.84 10.63 -4.39
N SER A 53 9.91 11.91 -4.74
CA SER A 53 10.62 12.94 -3.97
C SER A 53 9.72 13.67 -2.97
N SER A 54 8.39 13.47 -3.07
CA SER A 54 7.43 14.13 -2.18
C SER A 54 6.17 13.30 -1.92
N LEU A 55 5.50 13.58 -0.79
CA LEU A 55 4.20 12.98 -0.47
C LEU A 55 3.14 13.25 -1.56
N ARG A 56 3.23 14.40 -2.26
CA ARG A 56 2.30 14.74 -3.33
C ARG A 56 2.52 13.84 -4.55
N GLU A 57 3.76 13.52 -4.88
CA GLU A 57 4.08 12.58 -5.96
C GLU A 57 3.61 11.17 -5.63
N ILE A 58 3.78 10.74 -4.38
CA ILE A 58 3.25 9.46 -3.90
C ILE A 58 1.73 9.44 -4.06
N GLU A 59 1.02 10.42 -3.50
CA GLU A 59 -0.44 10.50 -3.57
C GLU A 59 -0.95 10.54 -5.01
N THR A 60 -0.42 11.44 -5.83
CA THR A 60 -0.89 11.65 -7.21
C THR A 60 -0.59 10.42 -8.08
N GLY A 61 0.64 9.92 -8.01
CA GLY A 61 1.08 8.76 -8.79
C GLY A 61 0.36 7.48 -8.37
N PHE A 62 0.28 7.21 -7.07
CA PHE A 62 -0.40 6.02 -6.55
C PHE A 62 -1.90 6.03 -6.84
N ASN A 63 -2.57 7.18 -6.62
CA ASN A 63 -4.01 7.31 -6.86
C ASN A 63 -4.39 7.31 -8.34
N SER A 64 -3.45 7.61 -9.26
CA SER A 64 -3.69 7.46 -10.69
C SER A 64 -3.99 6.00 -11.09
N GLN A 65 -3.52 5.03 -10.28
CA GLN A 65 -3.68 3.60 -10.49
C GLN A 65 -4.81 2.98 -9.65
N LYS A 66 -5.81 3.77 -9.25
CA LYS A 66 -6.92 3.37 -8.33
C LYS A 66 -7.63 2.07 -8.70
N ILE A 67 -7.68 1.72 -9.99
CA ILE A 67 -8.31 0.49 -10.49
C ILE A 67 -7.65 -0.76 -9.89
N HIS A 68 -6.36 -0.69 -9.58
CA HIS A 68 -5.61 -1.82 -9.03
C HIS A 68 -5.63 -1.89 -7.49
N HIS A 69 -6.06 -0.84 -6.80
CA HIS A 69 -6.00 -0.75 -5.34
C HIS A 69 -6.80 -1.86 -4.65
N TYR A 70 -7.97 -2.21 -5.18
CA TYR A 70 -8.80 -3.30 -4.65
C TYR A 70 -8.04 -4.62 -4.61
N HIS A 71 -7.33 -4.95 -5.69
CA HIS A 71 -6.56 -6.20 -5.80
C HIS A 71 -5.29 -6.20 -4.96
N LEU A 72 -4.80 -5.03 -4.56
CA LEU A 72 -3.66 -4.86 -3.64
C LEU A 72 -4.10 -4.83 -2.16
N GLY A 73 -5.41 -4.86 -1.89
CA GLY A 73 -5.98 -4.75 -0.55
C GLY A 73 -5.70 -3.39 0.10
N THR A 74 -5.60 -2.33 -0.71
CA THR A 74 -5.32 -0.95 -0.31
C THR A 74 -6.38 0.00 -0.88
N ARG A 75 -6.23 1.29 -0.62
CA ARG A 75 -7.16 2.36 -0.99
C ARG A 75 -6.38 3.63 -1.33
N CYS A 76 -7.10 4.60 -1.92
CA CYS A 76 -6.49 5.88 -2.25
C CYS A 76 -5.89 6.55 -1.01
N ILE A 77 -4.66 7.04 -1.16
CA ILE A 77 -3.96 7.83 -0.15
C ILE A 77 -4.61 9.21 -0.11
N ARG A 78 -4.84 9.76 1.08
CA ARG A 78 -5.33 11.13 1.27
C ARG A 78 -4.26 11.90 2.04
N ARG A 79 -3.81 13.01 1.49
CA ARG A 79 -2.89 13.93 2.17
C ARG A 79 -3.62 14.88 3.11
#